data_AF-A0A7H8TD16-F1
#
_entry.id   AF-A0A7H8TD16-F1
#
_cell.length_a   1.000
_cell.length_b   1.000
_cell.length_c   1.000
_cell.angle_alpha   90.00
_cell.angle_beta   90.00
_cell.angle_gamma   90.00
#
_symmetry.space_group_name_H-M   'P 1'
#
loop_
_entity.id
_entity.type
_entity.pdbx_description
1 polymer ?
#
loop_
_entity_poly.entity_id
_entity_poly.type
_entity_poly.pdbx_seq_one_letter_code
_entity_poly.pdbx_strand_id
1 'polypeptide(L)'
;MTRRAGGPRRIAAAVVAVGLIALTTAGCATGPTSRKEVCERYDSLSDRIGIGTVFGNPVFWAAGELADVADRYEGPEDLSSDAERLDSISDADETSLLELSEATESVAALCGHPLGMGSTRPFG
;
A
#
# COMPACT_ATOMS: atom_id res chain seq x y z
N MET A 1 -43.95 -38.89 -7.28
CA MET A 1 -43.26 -40.20 -7.14
C MET A 1 -41.98 -40.18 -7.99
N THR A 2 -40.84 -40.51 -7.36
CA THR A 2 -39.60 -41.14 -7.91
C THR A 2 -38.90 -40.51 -9.14
N ARG A 3 -37.76 -39.78 -9.01
CA ARG A 3 -36.32 -40.22 -8.98
C ARG A 3 -35.86 -40.93 -10.28
N ARG A 4 -34.90 -40.42 -11.07
CA ARG A 4 -33.39 -40.53 -11.02
C ARG A 4 -32.91 -40.25 -12.48
N ALA A 5 -31.67 -39.94 -12.89
CA ALA A 5 -30.35 -39.76 -12.31
C ALA A 5 -29.44 -39.17 -13.41
N GLY A 6 -28.40 -38.43 -13.04
CA GLY A 6 -27.30 -38.03 -13.92
C GLY A 6 -26.21 -37.35 -13.10
N GLY A 7 -25.13 -38.09 -12.84
CA GLY A 7 -24.09 -37.76 -11.86
C GLY A 7 -23.22 -36.52 -12.15
N PRO A 8 -22.25 -36.24 -11.26
CA PRO A 8 -21.56 -34.97 -11.16
C PRO A 8 -20.51 -34.80 -12.27
N ARG A 9 -20.72 -33.83 -13.16
CA ARG A 9 -19.63 -33.31 -13.99
C ARG A 9 -18.83 -32.30 -13.17
N ARG A 10 -17.68 -32.76 -12.68
CA ARG A 10 -16.57 -31.87 -12.32
C ARG A 10 -16.23 -31.02 -13.55
N ILE A 11 -16.49 -29.72 -13.49
CA ILE A 11 -15.84 -28.75 -14.35
C ILE A 11 -15.16 -27.77 -13.42
N ALA A 12 -13.84 -27.89 -13.43
CA ALA A 12 -12.92 -27.02 -12.71
C ALA A 12 -12.94 -25.61 -13.30
N ALA A 13 -12.73 -24.65 -12.40
CA ALA A 13 -12.00 -23.40 -12.58
C ALA A 13 -12.15 -22.61 -13.88
N ALA A 14 -12.70 -21.41 -13.76
CA ALA A 14 -12.02 -20.19 -14.20
C ALA A 14 -12.69 -18.98 -13.54
N VAL A 15 -12.25 -18.64 -12.32
CA VAL A 15 -12.49 -17.30 -11.77
C VAL A 15 -11.56 -16.39 -12.54
N VAL A 16 -12.02 -15.84 -13.65
CA VAL A 16 -11.35 -14.74 -14.33
C VAL A 16 -11.63 -13.50 -13.50
N ALA A 17 -10.84 -13.31 -12.45
CA ALA A 17 -10.75 -12.04 -11.75
C ALA A 17 -10.04 -11.07 -12.67
N VAL A 18 -10.78 -10.43 -13.58
CA VAL A 18 -10.35 -9.16 -14.17
C VAL A 18 -10.39 -8.15 -13.04
N GLY A 19 -9.25 -8.00 -12.34
CA GLY A 19 -9.02 -6.95 -11.37
C GLY A 19 -8.96 -5.61 -12.09
N LEU A 20 -10.13 -5.08 -12.43
CA LEU A 20 -10.28 -3.68 -12.80
C LEU A 20 -9.86 -2.84 -11.59
N ILE A 21 -8.87 -1.98 -11.86
CA ILE A 21 -8.39 -0.89 -11.04
C ILE A 21 -9.62 -0.16 -10.47
N ALA A 22 -9.94 -0.47 -9.21
CA ALA A 22 -10.77 0.41 -8.42
C ALA A 22 -9.89 1.61 -8.10
N LEU A 23 -10.04 2.67 -8.89
CA LEU A 23 -9.88 4.03 -8.38
C LEU A 23 -10.83 4.13 -7.19
N THR A 24 -10.33 3.79 -6.01
CA THR A 24 -11.13 3.84 -4.80
C THR A 24 -11.45 5.30 -4.55
N THR A 25 -12.72 5.59 -4.74
CA THR A 25 -13.44 6.69 -4.12
C THR A 25 -12.80 7.06 -2.79
N ALA A 26 -12.38 8.32 -2.64
CA ALA A 26 -12.15 8.99 -1.36
C ALA A 26 -13.48 9.11 -0.58
N GLY A 27 -14.09 7.97 -0.31
CA GLY A 27 -15.32 7.80 0.45
C GLY A 27 -14.98 6.93 1.65
N CYS A 28 -14.85 7.57 2.81
CA CYS A 28 -14.83 6.97 4.15
C CYS A 28 -14.34 5.52 4.21
N ALA A 29 -13.06 5.26 3.94
CA ALA A 29 -12.44 3.98 4.26
C ALA A 29 -12.14 3.93 5.76
N THR A 30 -13.19 3.88 6.60
CA THR A 30 -13.08 3.86 8.07
C THR A 30 -12.87 2.46 8.62
N GLY A 31 -12.19 1.60 7.87
CA GLY A 31 -11.97 0.19 8.19
C GLY A 31 -10.49 -0.18 8.20
N PRO A 32 -10.14 -1.30 8.85
CA PRO A 32 -8.76 -1.75 8.92
C PRO A 32 -8.20 -2.07 7.54
N THR A 33 -6.93 -1.74 7.33
CA THR A 33 -6.22 -2.03 6.08
C THR A 33 -5.40 -3.32 6.17
N SER A 34 -4.84 -3.74 5.03
CA SER A 34 -4.01 -4.93 4.90
C SER A 34 -2.55 -4.57 4.62
N ARG A 35 -1.64 -5.49 4.94
CA ARG A 35 -0.20 -5.37 4.59
C ARG A 35 0.02 -5.05 3.11
N LYS A 36 -0.81 -5.61 2.23
CA LYS A 36 -0.71 -5.39 0.79
C LYS A 36 -0.92 -3.92 0.45
N GLU A 37 -1.96 -3.31 1.00
CA GLU A 37 -2.31 -1.92 0.70
C GLU A 37 -1.28 -0.94 1.28
N VAL A 38 -0.77 -1.21 2.49
CA VAL A 38 0.36 -0.45 3.07
C VAL A 38 1.57 -0.49 2.13
N CYS A 39 1.97 -1.68 1.67
CA CYS A 39 3.13 -1.80 0.79
C CYS A 39 2.91 -1.20 -0.60
N GLU A 40 1.68 -1.24 -1.13
CA GLU A 40 1.36 -0.56 -2.40
C GLU A 40 1.49 0.97 -2.28
N ARG A 41 1.08 1.56 -1.14
CA ARG A 41 1.28 3.00 -0.89
C ARG A 41 2.74 3.33 -0.65
N TYR A 42 3.47 2.46 0.02
CA TYR A 42 4.91 2.61 0.24
C TYR A 42 5.72 2.58 -1.05
N ASP A 43 5.39 1.66 -1.96
CA ASP A 43 5.95 1.60 -3.31
C ASP A 43 5.64 2.88 -4.08
N SER A 44 4.39 3.36 -3.99
CA SER A 44 3.97 4.60 -4.65
C SER A 44 4.71 5.84 -4.13
N LEU A 45 5.04 5.90 -2.84
CA LEU A 45 5.92 6.93 -2.28
C LEU A 45 7.35 6.78 -2.83
N SER A 46 7.90 5.57 -2.80
CA SER A 46 9.26 5.28 -3.29
C SER A 46 9.46 5.65 -4.77
N ASP A 47 8.48 5.37 -5.63
CA ASP A 47 8.53 5.70 -7.05
C ASP A 47 8.55 7.21 -7.30
N ARG A 48 7.86 7.99 -6.47
CA ARG A 48 7.83 9.46 -6.58
C ARG A 48 9.15 10.11 -6.17
N ILE A 49 9.91 9.43 -5.31
CA ILE A 49 11.23 9.87 -4.85
C ILE A 49 12.30 9.57 -5.92
N GLY A 50 12.15 8.46 -6.66
CA GLY A 50 13.10 8.06 -7.70
C GLY A 50 13.23 9.01 -8.91
N ILE A 51 12.36 10.02 -9.01
CA ILE A 51 12.26 10.90 -10.19
C ILE A 51 13.04 12.24 -10.01
N GLY A 52 13.58 12.55 -8.82
CA GLY A 52 14.46 13.72 -8.67
C GLY A 52 14.82 14.10 -7.23
N THR A 53 15.78 15.02 -7.07
CA THR A 53 16.29 15.50 -5.77
C THR A 53 15.41 16.55 -5.10
N VAL A 54 14.33 16.99 -5.75
CA VAL A 54 13.40 17.99 -5.21
C VAL A 54 12.12 17.28 -4.79
N PHE A 55 11.91 17.13 -3.48
CA PHE A 55 10.63 16.70 -2.93
C PHE A 55 9.64 17.86 -3.06
N GLY A 56 8.44 17.55 -3.53
CA GLY A 56 7.37 18.53 -3.69
C GLY A 56 6.02 17.90 -3.40
N ASN A 57 4.94 18.64 -3.70
CA ASN A 57 3.55 18.21 -3.44
C ASN A 57 3.24 16.73 -3.73
N PRO A 58 3.73 16.09 -4.80
CA PRO A 58 3.46 14.67 -5.02
C PRO A 58 4.00 13.75 -3.92
N VAL A 59 5.16 14.07 -3.33
CA VAL A 59 5.79 13.29 -2.26
C VAL A 59 5.06 13.53 -0.94
N PHE A 60 4.77 14.79 -0.61
CA PHE A 60 4.00 15.13 0.59
C PHE A 60 2.61 14.49 0.59
N TRP A 61 1.91 14.55 -0.55
CA TRP A 61 0.61 13.90 -0.70
C TRP A 61 0.71 12.38 -0.57
N ALA A 62 1.75 11.76 -1.14
CA ALA A 62 1.99 10.33 -1.00
C ALA A 62 2.34 9.91 0.44
N ALA A 63 3.07 10.76 1.17
CA ALA A 63 3.35 10.56 2.59
C ALA A 63 2.06 10.57 3.41
N GLY A 64 1.14 11.52 3.15
CA GLY A 64 -0.17 11.57 3.81
C GLY A 64 -1.05 10.35 3.48
N GLU A 65 -1.06 9.89 2.22
CA GLU A 65 -1.76 8.65 1.88
C GLU A 65 -1.17 7.42 2.58
N LEU A 66 0.15 7.36 2.72
CA LEU A 66 0.82 6.27 3.43
C LEU A 66 0.54 6.35 4.94
N ALA A 67 0.49 7.54 5.52
CA ALA A 67 0.14 7.77 6.92
C ALA A 67 -1.27 7.22 7.23
N ASP A 68 -2.28 7.57 6.42
CA ASP A 68 -3.66 7.11 6.61
C ASP A 68 -3.78 5.58 6.58
N VAL A 69 -3.09 4.90 5.67
CA VAL A 69 -3.14 3.44 5.62
C VAL A 69 -2.30 2.81 6.74
N ALA A 70 -1.15 3.39 7.09
CA ALA A 70 -0.31 2.88 8.17
C ALA A 70 -1.04 2.95 9.52
N ASP A 71 -1.76 4.05 9.79
CA ASP A 71 -2.55 4.22 11.02
C ASP A 71 -3.69 3.19 11.14
N ARG A 72 -4.30 2.80 10.00
CA ARG A 72 -5.38 1.82 9.96
C ARG A 72 -4.92 0.35 9.89
N TYR A 73 -3.62 0.07 9.98
CA TYR A 73 -3.10 -1.29 9.85
C TYR A 73 -3.28 -2.09 11.15
N GLU A 74 -4.04 -3.19 11.10
CA GLU A 74 -4.30 -4.08 12.25
C GLU A 74 -3.39 -5.33 12.29
N GLY A 75 -2.16 -5.21 11.78
CA GLY A 75 -1.20 -6.33 11.83
C GLY A 75 -0.46 -6.45 13.16
N PRO A 76 0.42 -7.47 13.29
CA PRO A 76 1.25 -7.65 14.48
C PRO A 76 2.35 -6.58 14.62
N GLU A 77 2.73 -5.93 13.52
CA GLU A 77 3.67 -4.81 13.52
C GLU A 77 2.95 -3.50 13.84
N ASP A 78 3.52 -2.70 14.75
CA ASP A 78 3.01 -1.38 15.07
C ASP A 78 3.58 -0.36 14.07
N LEU A 79 2.69 0.27 13.30
CA LEU A 79 3.03 1.30 12.31
C LEU A 79 2.60 2.71 12.73
N SER A 80 2.01 2.87 13.93
CA SER A 80 1.47 4.16 14.39
C SER A 80 2.53 5.25 14.44
N SER A 81 3.74 4.94 14.91
CA SER A 81 4.83 5.91 14.95
C SER A 81 5.31 6.33 13.57
N ASP A 82 5.29 5.42 12.59
CA ASP A 82 5.61 5.74 11.19
C ASP A 82 4.50 6.62 10.60
N ALA A 83 3.23 6.29 10.88
CA ALA A 83 2.07 7.06 10.44
C ALA A 83 2.12 8.52 10.93
N GLU A 84 2.39 8.75 12.22
CA GLU A 84 2.50 10.10 12.79
C GLU A 84 3.62 10.93 12.13
N ARG A 85 4.77 10.32 11.85
CA ARG A 85 5.90 11.01 11.19
C ARG A 85 5.58 11.33 9.74
N LEU A 86 4.94 10.40 9.03
CA LEU A 86 4.51 10.58 7.65
C LEU A 86 3.44 11.67 7.52
N ASP A 87 2.50 11.73 8.45
CA ASP A 87 1.49 12.79 8.54
C ASP A 87 2.17 14.15 8.74
N SER A 88 3.11 14.24 9.68
CA SER A 88 3.91 15.46 9.89
C SER A 88 4.72 15.88 8.66
N ILE A 89 5.26 14.93 7.88
CA ILE A 89 5.96 15.24 6.63
C ILE A 89 4.96 15.73 5.58
N SER A 90 3.75 15.17 5.53
CA SER A 90 2.73 15.55 4.55
C SER A 90 2.29 17.02 4.66
N ASP A 91 2.36 17.57 5.87
CA ASP A 91 2.06 18.98 6.18
C ASP A 91 3.29 19.92 6.10
N ALA A 92 4.48 19.38 5.84
CA ALA A 92 5.71 20.16 5.79
C ALA A 92 5.92 20.84 4.42
N ASP A 93 6.62 21.98 4.44
CA ASP A 93 7.02 22.70 3.22
C ASP A 93 8.25 22.06 2.53
N GLU A 94 9.07 21.36 3.31
CA GLU A 94 10.28 20.67 2.86
C GLU A 94 10.49 19.36 3.61
N THR A 95 11.21 18.43 2.98
CA THR A 95 11.63 17.17 3.59
C THR A 95 12.89 16.64 2.90
N SER A 96 13.46 15.57 3.43
CA SER A 96 14.63 14.90 2.89
C SER A 96 14.42 13.39 2.75
N LEU A 97 15.23 12.76 1.91
CA LEU A 97 15.24 11.30 1.74
C LEU A 97 15.56 10.58 3.06
N LEU A 98 16.37 11.21 3.92
CA LEU A 98 16.70 10.69 5.24
C LEU A 98 15.47 10.70 6.16
N GLU A 99 14.79 11.84 6.27
CA GLU A 99 13.57 11.96 7.08
C GLU A 99 12.47 11.00 6.59
N LEU A 100 12.28 10.87 5.28
CA LEU A 100 11.34 9.90 4.71
C LEU A 100 11.73 8.46 5.01
N SER A 101 13.03 8.14 5.01
CA SER A 101 13.51 6.80 5.37
C SER A 101 13.29 6.50 6.86
N GLU A 102 13.47 7.48 7.74
CA GLU A 102 13.23 7.34 9.19
C GLU A 102 11.73 7.27 9.52
N ALA A 103 10.91 8.03 8.79
CA ALA A 103 9.46 8.02 8.93
C ALA A 103 8.81 6.72 8.41
N THR A 104 9.56 5.89 7.68
CA THR A 104 9.05 4.64 7.10
C THR A 104 9.83 3.40 7.52
N GLU A 105 10.61 3.47 8.60
CA GLU A 105 11.47 2.36 9.04
C GLU A 105 10.69 1.06 9.26
N SER A 106 9.57 1.12 9.97
CA SER A 106 8.72 -0.02 10.30
C SER A 106 7.95 -0.50 9.06
N VAL A 107 7.50 0.44 8.23
CA VAL A 107 6.86 0.12 6.94
C VAL A 107 7.84 -0.58 5.99
N ALA A 108 9.09 -0.13 5.93
CA ALA A 108 10.16 -0.74 5.14
C ALA A 108 10.45 -2.17 5.61
N ALA A 109 10.50 -2.39 6.93
CA ALA A 109 10.65 -3.71 7.52
C ALA A 109 9.45 -4.62 7.18
N LEU A 110 8.24 -4.08 7.20
CA LEU A 110 7.02 -4.79 6.80
C LEU A 110 7.03 -5.15 5.31
N CYS A 111 7.49 -4.26 4.44
CA CYS A 111 7.44 -4.47 2.98
C CYS A 111 8.69 -5.18 2.43
N GLY A 112 9.77 -5.24 3.21
CA GLY A 112 10.98 -6.02 2.91
C GLY A 112 11.95 -5.33 1.96
N HIS A 113 11.84 -4.01 1.78
CA HIS A 113 12.77 -3.21 0.98
C HIS A 113 12.85 -1.78 1.52
N PRO A 114 13.99 -1.09 1.33
CA PRO A 114 14.13 0.30 1.72
C PRO A 114 13.45 1.25 0.73
N LEU A 115 13.29 2.50 1.18
CA LEU A 115 12.65 3.57 0.43
C LEU A 115 13.49 3.93 -0.80
N GLY A 116 12.83 4.25 -1.92
CA GLY A 116 13.49 4.66 -3.16
C GLY A 116 14.12 3.50 -3.96
N MET A 117 14.12 2.28 -3.42
CA MET A 117 14.18 1.07 -4.23
C MET A 117 12.77 0.77 -4.71
N GLY A 118 12.31 1.53 -5.71
CA GLY A 118 11.02 1.26 -6.39
C GLY A 118 10.94 -0.23 -6.74
N SER A 119 9.73 -0.81 -6.69
CA SER A 119 9.52 -2.26 -6.65
C SER A 119 10.38 -3.01 -7.69
N THR A 120 11.56 -3.49 -7.29
CA THR A 120 12.31 -4.48 -8.05
C THR A 120 11.67 -5.84 -7.81
N ARG A 121 10.36 -5.93 -8.07
CA ARG A 121 9.74 -7.23 -8.31
C ARG A 121 10.06 -7.54 -9.77
N PRO A 122 10.89 -8.55 -10.07
CA PRO A 122 10.91 -9.08 -11.41
C PRO A 122 9.48 -9.54 -11.71
N PHE A 123 8.81 -8.88 -12.64
CA PHE A 123 7.72 -9.52 -13.34
C PHE A 123 8.30 -10.82 -13.90
N GLY A 124 7.71 -11.94 -13.49
CA GLY A 124 8.23 -13.28 -13.76
C GLY A 124 8.43 -13.59 -15.24
#